data_AF-A0A7V0MJU7-F1
#
_entry.id   AF-A0A7V0MJU7-F1
#
_cell.length_a   1.000
_cell.length_b   1.000
_cell.length_c   1.000
_cell.angle_alpha   90.00
_cell.angle_beta   90.00
_cell.angle_gamma   90.00
#
_symmetry.space_group_name_H-M   'P 1'
#
loop_
_entity.id
_entity.type
_entity.pdbx_description
1 polymer ?
#
loop_
_entity_poly.entity_id
_entity_poly.type
_entity_poly.pdbx_seq_one_letter_code
_entity_poly.pdbx_strand_id
1 'polypeptide(L)'
;MINKNMLEDLVKSYDREGAWDKLEALYIAAIGLGGFTNARLNIKIRYGSDEPVKEVERDIERLCGERTIPSRTDDTDEEVRKILATACEQTFPEILTRKVDESVPTLSKITKRFVFLFYKEGNILTGGIREKEDTVVSQYTVAYKIIFGEEMEKSEDAIVQEMIKAGLVYDCTWSSRRFWYPTLTVPPFAREVWSKLPEIIIFPTIEVNEQW
;
A
#
# COMPACT_ATOMS: atom_id res chain seq x y z
N MET A 1 9.24 24.21 16.04
CA MET A 1 10.38 23.30 16.21
C MET A 1 9.81 21.90 16.27
N ILE A 2 10.19 21.02 15.35
CA ILE A 2 9.65 19.66 15.25
C ILE A 2 10.64 18.67 15.87
N ASN A 3 10.18 17.99 16.91
CA ASN A 3 10.98 17.03 17.65
C ASN A 3 10.48 15.61 17.40
N LYS A 4 11.38 14.63 17.50
CA LYS A 4 11.06 13.22 17.30
C LYS A 4 9.90 12.73 18.16
N ASN A 5 9.90 13.07 19.44
CA ASN A 5 8.85 12.64 20.38
C ASN A 5 7.47 13.18 19.99
N MET A 6 7.38 14.39 19.42
CA MET A 6 6.09 14.95 18.99
C MET A 6 5.48 14.15 17.84
N LEU A 7 6.32 13.63 16.94
CA LEU A 7 5.89 12.79 15.83
C LEU A 7 5.44 11.41 16.31
N GLU A 8 6.18 10.80 17.22
CA GLU A 8 5.81 9.52 17.82
C GLU A 8 4.52 9.62 18.65
N ASP A 9 4.33 10.72 19.38
CA ASP A 9 3.13 10.97 20.17
C ASP A 9 1.88 11.16 19.29
N LEU A 10 2.02 11.78 18.12
CA LEU A 10 0.94 11.87 17.12
C LEU A 10 0.51 10.47 16.64
N VAL A 11 1.48 9.62 16.32
CA VAL A 11 1.19 8.23 15.89
C VAL A 11 0.46 7.46 16.99
N LYS A 12 0.94 7.58 18.24
CA LYS A 12 0.32 6.95 19.41
C LYS A 12 -1.06 7.52 19.73
N SER A 13 -1.35 8.79 19.44
CA SER A 13 -2.71 9.34 19.64
C SER A 13 -3.70 8.72 18.66
N TYR A 14 -3.34 8.57 17.38
CA TYR A 14 -4.22 7.93 16.40
C TYR A 14 -4.56 6.49 16.76
N ASP A 15 -3.60 5.71 17.26
CA ASP A 15 -3.88 4.36 17.72
C ASP A 15 -4.81 4.32 18.94
N ARG A 16 -4.52 5.14 19.97
CA ARG A 16 -5.38 5.24 21.17
C ARG A 16 -6.81 5.66 20.85
N GLU A 17 -6.99 6.51 19.85
CA GLU A 17 -8.30 6.97 19.37
C GLU A 17 -9.00 5.97 18.44
N GLY A 18 -8.32 4.91 18.00
CA GLY A 18 -8.83 3.98 17.00
C GLY A 18 -8.92 4.58 15.60
N ALA A 19 -8.22 5.69 15.33
CA ALA A 19 -8.19 6.42 14.07
C ALA A 19 -7.21 5.77 13.07
N TRP A 20 -7.44 4.50 12.74
CA TRP A 20 -6.53 3.68 11.93
C TRP A 20 -6.41 4.17 10.48
N ASP A 21 -7.45 4.80 9.96
CA ASP A 21 -7.46 5.46 8.66
C ASP A 21 -6.48 6.65 8.60
N LYS A 22 -6.38 7.44 9.68
CA LYS A 22 -5.35 8.48 9.82
C LYS A 22 -3.95 7.87 9.95
N LEU A 23 -3.82 6.79 10.72
CA LEU A 23 -2.55 6.08 10.88
C LEU A 23 -2.02 5.56 9.53
N GLU A 24 -2.90 4.95 8.73
CA GLU A 24 -2.58 4.55 7.35
C GLU A 24 -2.28 5.75 6.45
N ALA A 25 -3.07 6.82 6.52
CA ALA A 25 -2.85 8.03 5.74
C ALA A 25 -1.45 8.63 6.01
N LEU A 26 -1.08 8.73 7.29
CA LEU A 26 0.22 9.21 7.74
C LEU A 26 1.36 8.29 7.28
N TYR A 27 1.17 6.97 7.39
CA TYR A 27 2.14 6.00 6.89
C TYR A 27 2.39 6.14 5.39
N ILE A 28 1.33 6.14 4.56
CA ILE A 28 1.44 6.26 3.10
C ILE A 28 2.12 7.59 2.73
N ALA A 29 1.75 8.68 3.41
CA ALA A 29 2.36 9.98 3.20
C ALA A 29 3.86 9.99 3.55
N ALA A 30 4.27 9.20 4.55
CA ALA A 30 5.66 9.07 4.97
C ALA A 30 6.50 8.23 3.98
N ILE A 31 6.02 7.05 3.57
CA ILE A 31 6.76 6.12 2.70
C ILE A 31 6.73 6.48 1.21
N GLY A 32 5.68 7.19 0.77
CA GLY A 32 5.51 7.54 -0.63
C GLY A 32 6.27 8.81 -1.01
N LEU A 33 7.06 8.75 -2.09
CA LEU A 33 7.68 9.96 -2.66
C LEU A 33 6.63 10.96 -3.20
N GLY A 34 5.44 10.49 -3.55
CA GLY A 34 4.26 11.32 -3.85
C GLY A 34 3.54 11.89 -2.63
N GLY A 35 4.00 11.60 -1.41
CA GLY A 35 3.50 12.13 -0.15
C GLY A 35 1.98 12.02 0.00
N PHE A 36 1.35 13.13 0.41
CA PHE A 36 -0.10 13.19 0.62
C PHE A 36 -0.93 12.94 -0.65
N THR A 37 -0.39 13.10 -1.85
CA THR A 37 -1.10 12.73 -3.08
C THR A 37 -1.35 11.23 -3.14
N ASN A 38 -0.33 10.42 -2.85
CA ASN A 38 -0.48 8.96 -2.78
C ASN A 38 -1.42 8.57 -1.63
N ALA A 39 -1.31 9.24 -0.48
CA ALA A 39 -2.22 8.99 0.65
C ALA A 39 -3.69 9.25 0.27
N ARG A 40 -4.01 10.39 -0.37
CA ARG A 40 -5.38 10.71 -0.81
C ARG A 40 -5.95 9.66 -1.74
N LEU A 41 -5.17 9.22 -2.74
CA LEU A 41 -5.62 8.19 -3.68
C LEU A 41 -6.01 6.90 -2.95
N ASN A 42 -5.10 6.37 -2.15
CA ASN A 42 -5.27 5.08 -1.48
C ASN A 42 -6.37 5.13 -0.41
N ILE A 43 -6.39 6.17 0.42
CA ILE A 43 -7.36 6.32 1.50
C ILE A 43 -8.77 6.54 0.95
N LYS A 44 -8.92 7.31 -0.14
CA LYS A 44 -10.21 7.45 -0.81
C LYS A 44 -10.74 6.14 -1.38
N ILE A 45 -9.87 5.30 -1.94
CA ILE A 45 -10.27 3.97 -2.45
C ILE A 45 -10.66 3.04 -1.30
N ARG A 46 -9.85 2.99 -0.24
CA ARG A 46 -10.03 2.07 0.90
C ARG A 46 -11.22 2.44 1.78
N TYR A 47 -11.36 3.72 2.10
CA TYR A 47 -12.33 4.22 3.08
C TYR A 47 -13.48 5.03 2.46
N GLY A 48 -13.45 5.29 1.15
CA GLY A 48 -14.50 6.04 0.45
C GLY A 48 -14.45 7.56 0.65
N SER A 49 -13.47 8.07 1.41
CA SER A 49 -13.31 9.49 1.75
C SER A 49 -11.84 9.87 1.83
N ASP A 50 -11.50 11.12 1.51
CA ASP A 50 -10.15 11.68 1.70
C ASP A 50 -10.03 12.52 3.00
N GLU A 51 -11.08 12.56 3.83
CA GLU A 51 -11.10 13.34 5.07
C GLU A 51 -9.99 12.93 6.07
N PRO A 52 -9.67 11.63 6.28
CA PRO A 52 -8.57 11.25 7.17
C PRO A 52 -7.24 11.87 6.74
N VAL A 53 -7.01 12.01 5.43
CA VAL A 53 -5.79 12.64 4.91
C VAL A 53 -5.76 14.13 5.20
N LYS A 54 -6.88 14.83 5.03
CA LYS A 54 -6.99 16.26 5.37
C LYS A 54 -6.80 16.50 6.87
N GLU A 55 -7.28 15.59 7.70
CA GLU A 55 -7.06 15.64 9.15
C GLU A 55 -5.57 15.47 9.49
N VAL A 56 -4.90 14.49 8.90
CA VAL A 56 -3.44 14.32 9.07
C VAL A 56 -2.67 15.54 8.58
N GLU A 57 -3.01 16.11 7.42
CA GLU A 57 -2.37 17.35 6.93
C GLU A 57 -2.52 18.51 7.91
N ARG A 58 -3.72 18.68 8.52
CA ARG A 58 -3.96 19.71 9.55
C ARG A 58 -3.17 19.45 10.82
N ASP A 59 -3.04 18.19 11.23
CA ASP A 59 -2.27 17.83 12.43
C ASP A 59 -0.77 18.05 12.21
N ILE A 60 -0.25 17.71 11.02
CA ILE A 60 1.12 18.04 10.62
C ILE A 60 1.33 19.55 10.54
N GLU A 61 0.39 20.31 9.95
CA GLU A 61 0.44 21.79 9.90
C GLU A 61 0.48 22.41 11.30
N ARG A 62 -0.29 21.87 12.26
CA ARG A 62 -0.25 22.32 13.65
C ARG A 62 1.08 22.03 14.34
N LEU A 63 1.70 20.89 14.06
CA LEU A 63 2.97 20.48 14.68
C LEU A 63 4.17 21.20 14.05
N CYS A 64 4.15 21.37 12.72
CA CYS A 64 5.32 21.79 11.94
C CYS A 64 5.23 23.25 11.48
N GLY A 65 4.03 23.85 11.48
CA GLY A 65 3.75 25.14 10.85
C GLY A 65 3.60 25.07 9.33
N GLU A 66 3.72 23.87 8.73
CA GLU A 66 3.66 23.63 7.29
C GLU A 66 2.74 22.46 6.96
N ARG A 67 2.04 22.54 5.81
CA ARG A 67 1.14 21.47 5.35
C ARG A 67 1.87 20.24 4.79
N THR A 68 3.18 20.30 4.66
CA THR A 68 4.01 19.22 4.13
C THR A 68 4.83 18.59 5.25
N ILE A 69 5.10 17.29 5.13
CA ILE A 69 6.03 16.60 6.03
C ILE A 69 7.43 17.22 5.86
N PRO A 70 8.03 17.79 6.91
CA PRO A 70 9.37 18.37 6.84
C PRO A 70 10.42 17.33 6.46
N SER A 71 11.60 17.78 6.05
CA SER A 71 12.71 16.87 5.71
C SER A 71 13.33 16.23 6.94
N ARG A 72 13.67 17.05 7.96
CA ARG A 72 14.40 16.62 9.15
C ARG A 72 13.85 17.25 10.42
N THR A 73 14.09 16.57 11.55
CA THR A 73 13.78 17.08 12.89
C THR A 73 14.81 18.10 13.35
N ASP A 74 14.38 19.06 14.16
CA ASP A 74 15.26 20.11 14.69
C ASP A 74 16.18 19.62 15.82
N ASP A 75 15.76 18.58 16.56
CA ASP A 75 16.44 18.08 17.76
C ASP A 75 17.52 17.03 17.47
N THR A 76 17.26 16.13 16.52
CA THR A 76 18.12 14.96 16.24
C THR A 76 18.70 14.95 14.83
N ASP A 77 18.30 15.89 13.95
CA ASP A 77 18.66 15.89 12.52
C ASP A 77 18.26 14.58 11.78
N GLU A 78 17.31 13.81 12.34
CA GLU A 78 16.76 12.59 11.76
C GLU A 78 15.70 12.91 10.69
N GLU A 79 15.56 12.04 9.69
CA GLU A 79 14.56 12.19 8.63
C GLU A 79 13.14 11.95 9.16
N VAL A 80 12.29 12.98 9.11
CA VAL A 80 10.92 12.95 9.68
C VAL A 80 10.08 11.82 9.07
N ARG A 81 10.19 11.64 7.75
CA ARG A 81 9.48 10.57 7.03
C ARG A 81 9.86 9.18 7.55
N LYS A 82 11.14 8.97 7.86
CA LYS A 82 11.62 7.69 8.40
C LYS A 82 11.12 7.47 9.82
N ILE A 83 11.13 8.50 10.67
CA ILE A 83 10.56 8.43 12.02
C ILE A 83 9.09 8.05 11.96
N LEU A 84 8.29 8.78 11.17
CA LEU A 84 6.86 8.52 11.02
C LEU A 84 6.57 7.12 10.48
N ALA A 85 7.26 6.69 9.42
CA ALA A 85 7.08 5.36 8.85
C ALA A 85 7.37 4.25 9.88
N THR A 86 8.49 4.39 10.62
CA THR A 86 8.90 3.43 11.66
C THR A 86 7.88 3.39 12.80
N ALA A 87 7.45 4.56 13.27
CA ALA A 87 6.47 4.66 14.36
C ALA A 87 5.13 4.04 13.96
N CYS A 88 4.63 4.30 12.75
CA CYS A 88 3.41 3.67 12.24
C CYS A 88 3.56 2.15 12.13
N GLU A 89 4.69 1.66 11.58
CA GLU A 89 4.99 0.23 11.45
C GLU A 89 4.92 -0.52 12.79
N GLN A 90 5.41 0.11 13.85
CA GLN A 90 5.40 -0.46 15.20
C GLN A 90 4.03 -0.35 15.89
N THR A 91 3.14 0.49 15.37
CA THR A 91 1.87 0.84 16.01
C THR A 91 0.65 0.17 15.35
N PHE A 92 0.75 -0.24 14.08
CA PHE A 92 -0.40 -0.81 13.38
C PHE A 92 -1.04 -1.98 14.15
N PRO A 93 -2.36 -1.91 14.42
CA PRO A 93 -3.02 -2.94 15.21
C PRO A 93 -3.32 -4.19 14.39
N GLU A 94 -3.26 -5.36 15.05
CA GLU A 94 -3.51 -6.69 14.44
C GLU A 94 -4.89 -6.81 13.77
N ILE A 95 -5.87 -6.00 14.21
CA ILE A 95 -7.19 -5.92 13.60
C ILE A 95 -7.14 -5.50 12.11
N LEU A 96 -6.13 -4.74 11.68
CA LEU A 96 -5.95 -4.42 10.27
C LEU A 96 -5.55 -5.65 9.47
N THR A 97 -4.63 -6.48 9.98
CA THR A 97 -4.25 -7.76 9.37
C THR A 97 -5.48 -8.66 9.19
N ARG A 98 -6.30 -8.80 10.23
CA ARG A 98 -7.56 -9.56 10.18
C ARG A 98 -8.54 -9.03 9.13
N LYS A 99 -8.74 -7.71 9.06
CA LYS A 99 -9.61 -7.10 8.05
C LYS A 99 -9.11 -7.36 6.62
N VAL A 100 -7.79 -7.35 6.40
CA VAL A 100 -7.22 -7.71 5.09
C VAL A 100 -7.50 -9.17 4.80
N ASP A 101 -7.22 -10.08 5.74
CA ASP A 101 -7.47 -11.52 5.63
C ASP A 101 -8.93 -11.84 5.25
N GLU A 102 -9.89 -11.19 5.91
CA GLU A 102 -11.32 -11.32 5.64
C GLU A 102 -11.74 -10.74 4.29
N SER A 103 -11.02 -9.73 3.79
CA SER A 103 -11.34 -9.05 2.53
C SER A 103 -10.84 -9.81 1.31
N VAL A 104 -9.70 -10.51 1.41
CA VAL A 104 -9.07 -11.22 0.28
C VAL A 104 -10.01 -12.24 -0.40
N PRO A 105 -10.78 -13.08 0.33
CA PRO A 105 -11.76 -13.98 -0.28
C PRO A 105 -12.86 -13.27 -1.07
N THR A 106 -13.12 -11.99 -0.85
CA THR A 106 -14.17 -11.23 -1.55
C THR A 106 -13.70 -10.62 -2.87
N LEU A 107 -12.40 -10.66 -3.15
CA LEU A 107 -11.83 -10.18 -4.41
C LEU A 107 -12.43 -10.89 -5.62
N SER A 108 -12.55 -10.16 -6.72
CA SER A 108 -12.98 -10.73 -8.00
C SER A 108 -12.04 -11.83 -8.48
N LYS A 109 -12.55 -12.77 -9.28
CA LYS A 109 -11.76 -13.86 -9.87
C LYS A 109 -10.52 -13.34 -10.60
N ILE A 110 -10.67 -12.26 -11.36
CA ILE A 110 -9.58 -11.63 -12.12
C ILE A 110 -8.54 -11.04 -11.16
N THR A 111 -8.95 -10.28 -10.13
CA THR A 111 -8.01 -9.71 -9.16
C THR A 111 -7.27 -10.80 -8.36
N LYS A 112 -7.94 -11.86 -7.92
CA LYS A 112 -7.29 -12.99 -7.23
C LYS A 112 -6.20 -13.65 -8.06
N ARG A 113 -6.39 -13.72 -9.39
CA ARG A 113 -5.39 -14.26 -10.32
C ARG A 113 -4.17 -13.35 -10.45
N PHE A 114 -4.35 -12.03 -10.50
CA PHE A 114 -3.19 -11.11 -10.44
C PHE A 114 -2.48 -11.18 -9.10
N VAL A 115 -3.22 -11.27 -8.00
CA VAL A 115 -2.66 -11.50 -6.66
C VAL A 115 -1.82 -12.79 -6.63
N PHE A 116 -2.29 -13.88 -7.26
CA PHE A 116 -1.49 -15.09 -7.45
C PHE A 116 -0.24 -14.86 -8.29
N LEU A 117 -0.33 -14.15 -9.43
CA LEU A 117 0.82 -13.88 -10.28
C LEU A 117 1.90 -13.09 -9.54
N PHE A 118 1.51 -12.03 -8.82
CA PHE A 118 2.42 -11.23 -7.99
C PHE A 118 3.06 -12.07 -6.88
N TYR A 119 2.28 -12.94 -6.23
CA TYR A 119 2.79 -13.88 -5.22
C TYR A 119 3.82 -14.86 -5.79
N LYS A 120 3.55 -15.41 -6.98
CA LYS A 120 4.43 -16.39 -7.63
C LYS A 120 5.74 -15.78 -8.14
N GLU A 121 5.70 -14.54 -8.60
CA GLU A 121 6.90 -13.81 -9.01
C GLU A 121 7.78 -13.47 -7.80
N GLY A 122 7.17 -13.15 -6.66
CA GLY A 122 7.83 -13.11 -5.36
C GLY A 122 8.35 -11.74 -4.94
N ASN A 123 8.52 -10.76 -5.84
CA ASN A 123 8.97 -9.42 -5.45
C ASN A 123 7.99 -8.75 -4.48
N ILE A 124 6.69 -9.02 -4.61
CA ILE A 124 5.67 -8.51 -3.69
C ILE A 124 5.97 -8.90 -2.23
N LEU A 125 6.57 -10.07 -1.98
CA LEU A 125 6.92 -10.55 -0.64
C LEU A 125 8.11 -9.78 -0.02
N THR A 126 8.89 -9.07 -0.84
CA THR A 126 10.00 -8.22 -0.39
C THR A 126 9.56 -6.80 -0.01
N GLY A 127 8.25 -6.51 -0.08
CA GLY A 127 7.65 -5.25 0.35
C GLY A 127 6.99 -4.45 -0.77
N GLY A 128 7.08 -4.89 -2.03
CA GLY A 128 6.39 -4.25 -3.14
C GLY A 128 6.95 -4.61 -4.52
N ILE A 129 6.26 -4.15 -5.56
CA ILE A 129 6.70 -4.24 -6.96
C ILE A 129 6.80 -2.83 -7.50
N ARG A 130 7.89 -2.52 -8.19
CA ARG A 130 8.11 -1.23 -8.86
C ARG A 130 8.38 -1.46 -10.33
N GLU A 131 7.64 -0.74 -11.16
CA GLU A 131 7.86 -0.74 -12.60
C GLU A 131 8.27 0.64 -13.10
N LYS A 132 8.80 0.66 -14.32
CA LYS A 132 9.19 1.90 -15.01
C LYS A 132 8.30 2.07 -16.24
N GLU A 133 7.72 3.24 -16.37
CA GLU A 133 6.87 3.71 -17.50
C GLU A 133 5.52 2.98 -17.65
N ASP A 134 5.45 1.69 -17.36
CA ASP A 134 4.25 0.86 -17.44
C ASP A 134 3.62 0.61 -16.06
N THR A 135 2.31 0.33 -16.02
CA THR A 135 1.65 -0.09 -14.77
C THR A 135 2.19 -1.43 -14.29
N VAL A 136 2.10 -1.69 -12.98
CA VAL A 136 2.48 -3.00 -12.43
C VAL A 136 1.61 -4.12 -13.00
N VAL A 137 0.34 -3.86 -13.32
CA VAL A 137 -0.57 -4.88 -13.84
C VAL A 137 -0.24 -5.22 -15.30
N SER A 138 0.11 -4.22 -16.13
CA SER A 138 0.32 -4.41 -17.57
C SER A 138 1.43 -5.43 -17.86
N GLN A 139 2.49 -5.44 -17.05
CA GLN A 139 3.61 -6.39 -17.15
C GLN A 139 3.19 -7.85 -17.00
N TYR A 140 2.07 -8.12 -16.35
CA TYR A 140 1.59 -9.47 -16.07
C TYR A 140 0.42 -9.89 -16.97
N THR A 141 -0.05 -9.02 -17.87
CA THR A 141 -1.19 -9.33 -18.77
C THR A 141 -0.90 -10.51 -19.71
N VAL A 142 0.32 -10.61 -20.24
CA VAL A 142 0.74 -11.74 -21.09
C VAL A 142 0.78 -13.04 -20.28
N ALA A 143 1.39 -13.00 -19.09
CA ALA A 143 1.42 -14.16 -18.19
C ALA A 143 0.02 -14.59 -17.76
N TYR A 144 -0.88 -13.64 -17.48
CA TYR A 144 -2.28 -13.89 -17.18
C TYR A 144 -2.95 -14.69 -18.31
N LYS A 145 -2.83 -14.21 -19.55
CA LYS A 145 -3.44 -14.88 -20.71
C LYS A 145 -2.90 -16.29 -20.91
N ILE A 146 -1.59 -16.48 -20.77
CA ILE A 146 -0.94 -17.79 -20.94
C ILE A 146 -1.39 -18.77 -19.85
N ILE A 147 -1.37 -18.34 -18.59
CA ILE A 147 -1.63 -19.23 -17.44
C ILE A 147 -3.13 -19.55 -17.30
N PHE A 148 -4.01 -18.58 -17.58
CA PHE A 148 -5.45 -18.75 -17.36
C PHE A 148 -6.27 -18.98 -18.63
N GLY A 149 -5.66 -18.86 -19.82
CA GLY A 149 -6.30 -19.14 -21.10
C GLY A 149 -7.44 -18.19 -21.48
N GLU A 150 -7.50 -17.01 -20.87
CA GLU A 150 -8.56 -16.02 -21.09
C GLU A 150 -7.99 -14.60 -21.14
N GLU A 151 -8.71 -13.71 -21.84
CA GLU A 151 -8.38 -12.28 -21.89
C GLU A 151 -8.78 -11.57 -20.60
N MET A 152 -8.09 -10.48 -20.30
CA MET A 152 -8.42 -9.62 -19.17
C MET A 152 -9.61 -8.72 -19.52
N GLU A 153 -10.79 -9.04 -19.01
CA GLU A 153 -12.02 -8.24 -19.23
C GLU A 153 -12.11 -7.00 -18.32
N LYS A 154 -11.26 -6.91 -17.29
CA LYS A 154 -11.28 -5.87 -16.27
C LYS A 154 -10.11 -4.92 -16.45
N SER A 155 -10.33 -3.61 -16.29
CA SER A 155 -9.24 -2.64 -16.40
C SER A 155 -8.19 -2.82 -15.30
N GLU A 156 -6.94 -2.46 -15.62
CA GLU A 156 -5.80 -2.49 -14.69
C GLU A 156 -6.11 -1.70 -13.41
N ASP A 157 -6.64 -0.48 -13.57
CA ASP A 157 -7.05 0.38 -12.46
C ASP A 157 -8.07 -0.30 -11.54
N ALA A 158 -9.05 -1.02 -12.10
CA ALA A 158 -10.06 -1.70 -11.30
C ALA A 158 -9.49 -2.91 -10.53
N ILE A 159 -8.43 -3.55 -11.05
CA ILE A 159 -7.70 -4.61 -10.35
C ILE A 159 -6.96 -4.01 -9.14
N VAL A 160 -6.19 -2.93 -9.38
CA VAL A 160 -5.44 -2.23 -8.33
C VAL A 160 -6.38 -1.66 -7.26
N GLN A 161 -7.50 -1.05 -7.65
CA GLN A 161 -8.49 -0.51 -6.71
C GLN A 161 -9.09 -1.60 -5.80
N GLU A 162 -9.38 -2.79 -6.34
CA GLU A 162 -9.83 -3.91 -5.50
C GLU A 162 -8.77 -4.34 -4.49
N MET A 163 -7.49 -4.37 -4.89
CA MET A 163 -6.39 -4.73 -3.99
C MET A 163 -6.17 -3.67 -2.90
N ILE A 164 -6.24 -2.37 -3.24
CA ILE A 164 -6.17 -1.28 -2.26
C ILE A 164 -7.35 -1.34 -1.31
N LYS A 165 -8.57 -1.57 -1.82
CA LYS A 165 -9.78 -1.66 -1.01
C LYS A 165 -9.73 -2.84 -0.03
N ALA A 166 -9.16 -3.96 -0.45
CA ALA A 166 -8.90 -5.10 0.44
C ALA A 166 -7.71 -4.86 1.39
N GLY A 167 -6.94 -3.79 1.20
CA GLY A 167 -5.78 -3.44 2.03
C GLY A 167 -4.53 -4.29 1.76
N LEU A 168 -4.45 -4.96 0.62
CA LEU A 168 -3.29 -5.78 0.23
C LEU A 168 -2.07 -4.97 -0.21
N VAL A 169 -2.32 -3.81 -0.83
CA VAL A 169 -1.29 -2.94 -1.41
C VAL A 169 -1.68 -1.48 -1.27
N TYR A 170 -0.69 -0.61 -1.35
CA TYR A 170 -0.85 0.80 -1.69
C TYR A 170 -0.33 1.04 -3.10
N ASP A 171 -1.09 1.78 -3.90
CA ASP A 171 -0.62 2.29 -5.20
C ASP A 171 0.12 3.61 -4.98
N CYS A 172 1.44 3.56 -5.12
CA CYS A 172 2.32 4.69 -4.95
C CYS A 172 2.94 5.02 -6.29
N THR A 173 2.88 6.29 -6.67
CA THR A 173 3.61 6.75 -7.86
C THR A 173 4.74 7.68 -7.46
N TRP A 174 5.83 7.58 -8.21
CA TRP A 174 6.88 8.58 -8.22
C TRP A 174 7.16 9.00 -9.66
N SER A 175 7.26 10.30 -9.91
CA SER A 175 7.67 10.82 -11.20
C SER A 175 9.01 11.56 -11.05
N SER A 176 9.87 11.32 -12.03
CA SER A 176 11.02 12.15 -12.33
C SER A 176 10.68 13.03 -13.54
N ARG A 177 11.58 13.95 -13.92
CA ARG A 177 11.39 14.78 -15.14
C ARG A 177 11.19 13.98 -16.43
N ARG A 178 11.63 12.71 -16.47
CA ARG A 178 11.62 11.88 -17.69
C ARG A 178 10.80 10.61 -17.59
N PHE A 179 10.53 10.14 -16.38
CA PHE A 179 10.02 8.80 -16.15
C PHE A 179 8.99 8.80 -15.03
N TRP A 180 8.01 7.92 -15.18
CA TRP A 180 7.01 7.62 -14.18
C TRP A 180 7.25 6.20 -13.65
N TYR A 181 7.14 6.03 -12.34
CA TYR A 181 7.45 4.79 -11.63
C TYR A 181 6.26 4.42 -10.74
N PRO A 182 5.28 3.69 -11.28
CA PRO A 182 4.23 3.10 -10.45
C PRO A 182 4.84 2.01 -9.57
N THR A 183 4.38 1.95 -8.33
CA THR A 183 4.84 1.00 -7.31
C THR A 183 3.64 0.50 -6.52
N LEU A 184 3.45 -0.82 -6.48
CA LEU A 184 2.56 -1.43 -5.50
C LEU A 184 3.38 -1.72 -4.24
N THR A 185 3.09 -1.02 -3.15
CA THR A 185 3.78 -1.22 -1.86
C THR A 185 2.92 -2.08 -0.94
N VAL A 186 3.50 -3.07 -0.26
CA VAL A 186 2.77 -3.91 0.68
C VAL A 186 2.72 -3.24 2.06
N PRO A 187 1.52 -2.91 2.59
CA PRO A 187 1.38 -2.39 3.94
C PRO A 187 1.96 -3.37 4.98
N PRO A 188 2.52 -2.89 6.10
CA PRO A 188 3.11 -3.76 7.12
C PRO A 188 2.15 -4.85 7.61
N PHE A 189 0.90 -4.49 7.89
CA PHE A 189 -0.15 -5.42 8.35
C PHE A 189 -0.64 -6.39 7.25
N ALA A 190 -0.30 -6.18 5.98
CA ALA A 190 -0.66 -7.08 4.88
C ALA A 190 0.44 -8.12 4.59
N ARG A 191 1.66 -7.95 5.11
CA ARG A 191 2.80 -8.86 4.83
C ARG A 191 2.50 -10.30 5.25
N GLU A 192 1.91 -10.48 6.42
CA GLU A 192 1.51 -11.81 6.90
C GLU A 192 0.46 -12.44 5.98
N VAL A 193 -0.55 -11.66 5.56
CA VAL A 193 -1.60 -12.12 4.63
C VAL A 193 -1.00 -12.57 3.30
N TRP A 194 -0.05 -11.81 2.76
CA TRP A 194 0.69 -12.21 1.56
C TRP A 194 1.46 -13.52 1.76
N SER A 195 2.09 -13.73 2.92
CA SER A 195 2.87 -14.93 3.19
C SER A 195 2.02 -16.22 3.25
N LYS A 196 0.78 -16.12 3.75
CA LYS A 196 -0.18 -17.23 3.86
C LYS A 196 -1.23 -17.25 2.75
N LEU A 197 -1.03 -16.48 1.68
CA LEU A 197 -1.97 -16.38 0.56
C LEU A 197 -2.44 -17.74 -0.01
N PRO A 198 -1.60 -18.80 -0.11
CA PRO A 198 -2.07 -20.14 -0.53
C PRO A 198 -3.15 -20.78 0.34
N GLU A 199 -3.26 -20.36 1.60
CA GLU A 199 -4.28 -20.84 2.53
C GLU A 199 -5.62 -20.08 2.36
N ILE A 200 -5.55 -18.86 1.82
CA ILE A 200 -6.70 -17.95 1.68
C ILE A 200 -7.34 -18.06 0.30
N ILE A 201 -6.54 -18.22 -0.75
CA ILE A 201 -6.99 -18.31 -2.14
C ILE A 201 -6.68 -19.71 -2.67
N ILE A 202 -7.72 -20.39 -3.16
CA ILE A 202 -7.54 -21.62 -3.94
C ILE A 202 -6.85 -21.24 -5.26
N PHE A 203 -5.57 -21.56 -5.36
CA PHE A 203 -4.83 -21.36 -6.59
C PHE A 203 -5.19 -22.43 -7.61
N PRO A 204 -5.30 -22.06 -8.90
CA PRO A 204 -5.43 -23.06 -9.94
C PRO A 204 -4.17 -23.93 -9.97
N THR A 205 -4.37 -25.23 -9.98
CA THR A 205 -3.31 -26.21 -10.27
C THR A 205 -2.91 -25.99 -11.73
N ILE A 206 -1.75 -25.37 -11.94
CA ILE A 206 -1.15 -25.30 -13.27
C ILE A 206 -0.49 -26.65 -13.50
N GLU A 207 -1.15 -27.54 -14.23
CA GLU A 207 -0.47 -28.68 -14.83
C GLU A 207 0.45 -28.11 -15.92
N VAL A 208 1.73 -27.96 -15.59
CA VAL A 208 2.74 -27.63 -16.60
C VAL A 208 2.81 -28.85 -17.52
N ASN A 209 2.31 -28.73 -18.74
CA ASN A 209 2.53 -29.74 -19.77
C ASN A 209 4.05 -29.81 -20.00
N GLU A 210 4.71 -30.82 -19.44
CA GLU A 210 6.16 -31.08 -19.58
C GLU A 210 6.56 -31.55 -20.99
N GLN A 211 5.77 -31.24 -22.02
CA GLN A 211 6.12 -31.55 -23.40
C GLN A 211 6.72 -30.30 -24.06
N TRP A 212 8.04 -30.16 -23.89
CA TRP A 212 8.90 -29.35 -24.75
C TRP A 212 9.53 -30.22 -25.84
#